data_AF-A0A953WP71-F1
#
_entry.id   AF-A0A953WP71-F1
#
_cell.length_a   1.000
_cell.length_b   1.000
_cell.length_c   1.000
_cell.angle_alpha   90.00
_cell.angle_beta   90.00
_cell.angle_gamma   90.00
#
_symmetry.space_group_name_H-M   'P 1'
#
loop_
_entity.id
_entity.type
_entity.pdbx_description
1 polymer ?
#
loop_
_entity_poly.entity_id
_entity_poly.type
_entity_poly.pdbx_seq_one_letter_code
_entity_poly.pdbx_strand_id
1 'polypeptide(L)'
;MIKLLALYKKPADLDAFMKHYEEVHIPLVKKIPGLAKAVINKAIGAPMGGEPAYFMIAEMHFADKPTFDAAMASPENRAAGKDIMSFAKDLVTLMVVED
;
A
#
# COMPACT_ATOMS: atom_id res chain seq x y z
N MET A 1 5.24 -2.02 17.00
CA MET A 1 4.36 -1.11 16.23
C MET A 1 3.58 -1.91 15.21
N ILE A 2 2.46 -1.39 14.68
CA ILE A 2 1.67 -2.11 13.67
C ILE A 2 1.88 -1.49 12.30
N LYS A 3 2.06 -2.33 11.27
CA LYS A 3 2.16 -1.90 9.88
C LYS A 3 1.20 -2.69 9.00
N LEU A 4 0.57 -2.01 8.05
CA LEU A 4 -0.08 -2.66 6.90
C LEU A 4 0.84 -2.51 5.69
N LEU A 5 1.27 -3.66 5.16
CA LEU A 5 2.09 -3.74 3.97
C LEU A 5 1.21 -4.00 2.75
N ALA A 6 1.46 -3.28 1.67
CA ALA A 6 0.89 -3.56 0.35
C ALA A 6 2.03 -3.86 -0.62
N LEU A 7 2.10 -5.09 -1.10
CA LEU A 7 3.14 -5.57 -2.01
C LEU A 7 2.52 -5.70 -3.40
N TYR A 8 3.10 -5.02 -4.38
CA TYR A 8 2.54 -4.94 -5.73
C TYR A 8 3.39 -5.69 -6.74
N LYS A 9 2.76 -6.58 -7.50
CA LYS A 9 3.32 -7.15 -8.73
C LYS A 9 3.33 -6.09 -9.83
N LYS A 10 4.26 -6.23 -10.77
CA LYS A 10 4.41 -5.28 -11.88
C LYS A 10 3.13 -5.25 -12.74
N PRO A 11 2.46 -4.10 -12.89
CA PRO A 11 1.32 -3.97 -13.80
C PRO A 11 1.77 -4.07 -15.26
N ALA A 12 0.84 -4.38 -16.15
CA ALA A 12 1.10 -4.36 -17.60
C ALA A 12 1.38 -2.94 -18.12
N ASP A 13 0.67 -1.94 -17.58
CA ASP A 13 0.88 -0.52 -17.84
C ASP A 13 1.36 0.17 -16.55
N LEU A 14 2.67 0.39 -16.46
CA LEU A 14 3.30 0.98 -15.28
C LEU A 14 2.99 2.46 -15.14
N ASP A 15 2.93 3.20 -16.24
CA ASP A 15 2.74 4.65 -16.21
C ASP A 15 1.32 5.00 -15.79
N ALA A 16 0.31 4.29 -16.33
CA ALA A 16 -1.07 4.46 -15.91
C ALA A 16 -1.28 4.08 -14.44
N PHE A 17 -0.65 2.97 -13.99
CA PHE A 17 -0.70 2.56 -12.60
C PHE A 17 -0.10 3.61 -11.68
N MET A 18 1.13 4.08 -11.95
CA MET A 18 1.83 5.02 -11.09
C MET A 18 1.13 6.38 -11.06
N LYS A 19 0.57 6.84 -12.18
CA LYS A 19 -0.22 8.07 -12.23
C LYS A 19 -1.43 7.99 -11.30
N HIS A 20 -2.24 6.94 -11.41
CA HIS A 20 -3.40 6.76 -10.54
C HIS A 20 -2.97 6.59 -9.07
N TYR A 21 -1.89 5.84 -8.85
CA TYR A 21 -1.33 5.61 -7.52
C TYR A 21 -0.94 6.92 -6.83
N GLU A 22 -0.23 7.81 -7.53
CA GLU A 22 0.28 9.06 -6.97
C GLU A 22 -0.81 10.14 -6.86
N GLU A 23 -1.67 10.28 -7.88
CA GLU A 23 -2.67 11.35 -7.96
C GLU A 23 -3.96 11.04 -7.20
N VAL A 24 -4.31 9.76 -7.04
CA VAL A 24 -5.59 9.33 -6.43
C VAL A 24 -5.36 8.51 -5.17
N HIS A 25 -4.62 7.41 -5.27
CA HIS A 25 -4.53 6.44 -4.18
C HIS A 25 -3.81 7.00 -2.96
N ILE A 26 -2.62 7.60 -3.14
CA ILE A 26 -1.82 8.16 -2.05
C ILE A 26 -2.57 9.27 -1.28
N PRO A 27 -3.25 10.22 -1.94
CA PRO A 27 -4.11 11.18 -1.24
C PRO A 27 -5.22 10.55 -0.40
N LEU A 28 -5.80 9.42 -0.82
CA LEU A 28 -6.78 8.69 -0.02
C LEU A 28 -6.12 8.03 1.20
N VAL A 29 -4.98 7.35 1.02
CA VAL A 29 -4.23 6.72 2.11
C VAL A 29 -3.82 7.76 3.17
N LYS A 30 -3.36 8.94 2.75
CA LYS A 30 -2.96 10.03 3.67
C LYS A 30 -4.10 10.56 4.55
N LYS A 31 -5.36 10.30 4.20
CA LYS A 31 -6.53 10.68 5.01
C LYS A 31 -6.87 9.66 6.08
N ILE A 32 -6.28 8.47 6.06
CA ILE A 32 -6.57 7.42 7.03
C ILE A 32 -6.20 7.92 8.44
N PRO A 33 -7.15 7.94 9.39
CA PRO A 33 -6.88 8.41 10.74
C PRO A 33 -5.86 7.51 11.44
N GLY A 34 -4.98 8.11 12.25
CA GLY A 34 -3.95 7.38 12.98
C GLY A 34 -2.77 6.88 12.14
N LEU A 35 -2.75 7.14 10.83
CA LEU A 35 -1.60 6.88 9.98
C LEU A 35 -0.43 7.78 10.40
N ALA A 36 0.62 7.18 10.97
CA ALA A 36 1.81 7.91 11.40
C ALA A 36 2.74 8.20 10.22
N LYS A 37 2.88 7.24 9.30
CA LYS A 37 3.79 7.33 8.15
C LYS A 37 3.34 6.42 7.02
N ALA A 38 3.51 6.88 5.78
CA ALA A 38 3.46 6.05 4.58
C ALA A 38 4.85 6.03 3.92
N VAL A 39 5.39 4.84 3.68
CA VAL A 39 6.68 4.64 2.99
C VAL A 39 6.45 3.87 1.70
N ILE A 40 6.96 4.37 0.58
CA ILE A 40 6.87 3.71 -0.72
C ILE A 40 8.27 3.29 -1.15
N ASN A 41 8.47 1.99 -1.27
CA ASN A 41 9.73 1.37 -1.67
C ASN A 41 9.58 0.79 -3.07
N LYS A 42 10.40 1.23 -4.02
CA LYS A 42 10.46 0.66 -5.37
C LYS A 42 11.60 -0.37 -5.43
N ALA A 43 11.32 -1.57 -5.91
CA ALA A 43 12.34 -2.58 -6.11
C ALA A 43 13.20 -2.23 -7.33
N ILE A 44 14.52 -2.31 -7.19
CA ILE A 44 15.49 -2.01 -8.25
C ILE A 44 16.11 -3.26 -8.89
N GLY A 45 15.71 -4.45 -8.41
CA GLY A 45 16.20 -5.74 -8.92
C GLY A 45 16.02 -6.86 -7.88
N ALA A 46 16.24 -8.10 -8.31
CA ALA A 46 16.29 -9.26 -7.42
C ALA A 46 17.75 -9.66 -7.12
N PRO A 47 18.11 -10.01 -5.87
CA PRO A 47 19.48 -10.43 -5.52
C PRO A 47 19.98 -11.66 -6.29
N MET A 48 19.07 -12.56 -6.66
CA MET A 48 19.38 -13.77 -7.44
C MET A 48 19.39 -13.54 -8.95
N GLY A 49 19.27 -12.27 -9.39
CA GLY A 49 19.10 -11.90 -10.79
C GLY A 49 17.64 -11.99 -11.27
N GLY A 50 17.34 -11.28 -12.36
CA GLY A 50 15.99 -11.22 -12.95
C GLY A 50 15.07 -10.16 -12.34
N GLU A 51 13.79 -10.22 -12.71
CA GLU A 51 12.77 -9.30 -12.20
C GLU A 51 12.35 -9.67 -10.76
N PRO A 52 12.15 -8.67 -9.88
CA PRO A 52 11.67 -8.92 -8.53
C PRO A 52 10.21 -9.39 -8.55
N ALA A 53 9.85 -10.27 -7.60
CA ALA A 53 8.47 -10.77 -7.46
C ALA A 53 7.44 -9.64 -7.23
N TYR A 54 7.89 -8.55 -6.59
CA TYR A 54 7.12 -7.32 -6.40
C TYR A 54 7.96 -6.14 -6.89
N PHE A 55 7.37 -5.25 -7.68
CA PHE A 55 8.06 -4.05 -8.15
C PHE A 55 8.00 -2.90 -7.13
N MET A 56 7.04 -2.96 -6.20
CA MET A 56 6.80 -1.92 -5.21
C MET A 56 6.24 -2.51 -3.91
N ILE A 57 6.64 -1.91 -2.79
CA ILE A 57 6.10 -2.19 -1.45
C ILE A 57 5.70 -0.86 -0.82
N ALA A 58 4.46 -0.75 -0.36
CA ALA A 58 4.01 0.35 0.48
C ALA A 58 3.87 -0.11 1.92
N GLU A 59 4.28 0.73 2.86
CA GLU A 59 4.14 0.51 4.29
C GLU A 59 3.30 1.64 4.89
N MET A 60 2.18 1.29 5.52
CA MET A 60 1.42 2.20 6.36
C MET A 60 1.69 1.88 7.82
N HIS A 61 2.27 2.84 8.55
CA HIS A 61 2.71 2.70 9.93
C HIS A 61 1.68 3.27 10.90
N PHE A 62 1.39 2.53 11.97
CA PHE A 62 0.48 2.90 13.05
C PHE A 62 1.17 2.70 14.40
N ALA A 63 0.87 3.57 15.36
CA ALA A 63 1.54 3.57 16.66
C ALA A 63 1.34 2.25 17.42
N ASP A 64 0.11 1.74 17.42
CA ASP A 64 -0.30 0.55 18.16
C ASP A 64 -1.52 -0.12 17.51
N LYS A 65 -1.92 -1.27 18.07
CA LYS A 65 -3.05 -2.06 17.59
C LYS A 65 -4.40 -1.34 17.69
N PRO A 66 -4.76 -0.67 18.81
CA PRO A 66 -6.00 0.11 18.86
C PRO A 66 -6.09 1.19 17.78
N THR A 67 -5.00 1.91 17.52
CA THR A 67 -4.93 2.93 16.46
C THR A 67 -5.13 2.30 15.09
N PHE A 68 -4.48 1.17 14.82
CA PHE A 68 -4.65 0.42 13.58
C PHE A 68 -6.11 -0.05 13.39
N ASP A 69 -6.72 -0.65 14.42
CA ASP A 69 -8.09 -1.18 14.32
C ASP A 69 -9.11 -0.06 14.05
N ALA A 70 -8.95 1.09 14.72
CA ALA A 70 -9.76 2.28 14.46
C ALA A 70 -9.55 2.82 13.02
N ALA A 71 -8.29 2.84 12.56
CA ALA A 71 -7.95 3.23 11.20
C ALA A 71 -8.63 2.30 10.17
N MET A 72 -8.60 0.99 10.38
CA MET A 72 -9.18 0.02 9.45
C MET A 72 -10.71 0.12 9.37
N ALA A 73 -11.38 0.47 10.47
CA ALA A 73 -12.82 0.66 10.52
C ALA A 73 -13.31 2.00 9.90
N SER A 74 -12.40 2.92 9.60
CA SER A 74 -12.72 4.28 9.15
C SER A 74 -13.33 4.34 7.74
N PRO A 75 -14.16 5.37 7.44
CA PRO A 75 -14.63 5.62 6.08
C PRO A 75 -13.50 5.94 5.10
N GLU A 76 -12.40 6.56 5.57
CA GLU A 76 -11.22 6.88 4.76
C GLU A 76 -10.49 5.61 4.30
N ASN A 77 -10.31 4.63 5.20
CA ASN A 77 -9.73 3.34 4.82
C ASN A 77 -10.64 2.57 3.86
N ARG A 78 -11.96 2.65 4.04
CA ARG A 78 -12.91 2.06 3.08
C ARG A 78 -12.79 2.69 1.69
N ALA A 79 -12.57 4.00 1.61
CA ALA A 79 -12.35 4.70 0.34
C ALA A 79 -11.04 4.26 -0.32
N ALA A 80 -9.93 4.22 0.43
CA ALA A 80 -8.63 3.74 -0.07
C ALA A 80 -8.70 2.26 -0.51
N GLY A 81 -9.40 1.41 0.26
CA GLY A 81 -9.64 0.01 -0.05
C GLY A 81 -10.51 -0.18 -1.30
N LYS A 82 -11.53 0.65 -1.51
CA LYS A 82 -12.32 0.60 -2.75
C LYS A 82 -11.48 0.99 -3.97
N ASP A 83 -10.67 2.03 -3.81
CA ASP A 83 -9.82 2.54 -4.87
C ASP A 83 -8.75 1.51 -5.30
N ILE A 84 -7.98 0.96 -4.35
CA ILE A 84 -6.94 -0.04 -4.68
C ILE A 84 -7.51 -1.28 -5.38
N MET A 85 -8.72 -1.70 -5.01
CA MET A 85 -9.38 -2.85 -5.64
C MET A 85 -9.86 -2.56 -7.08
N SER A 86 -9.94 -1.29 -7.49
CA SER A 86 -10.34 -0.93 -8.87
C SER A 86 -9.20 -1.04 -9.88
N PHE A 87 -7.93 -0.89 -9.46
CA PHE A 87 -6.78 -0.88 -10.39
C PHE A 87 -5.70 -1.91 -10.05
N ALA A 88 -5.65 -2.40 -8.81
CA ALA A 88 -4.56 -3.28 -8.33
C ALA A 88 -5.04 -4.61 -7.75
N LYS A 89 -6.33 -4.97 -7.86
CA LYS A 89 -6.93 -6.17 -7.24
C LYS A 89 -6.11 -7.45 -7.43
N ASP A 90 -5.65 -7.73 -8.64
CA ASP A 90 -4.89 -8.96 -8.96
C ASP A 90 -3.36 -8.77 -8.82
N LEU A 91 -2.93 -7.58 -8.42
CA LEU A 91 -1.53 -7.17 -8.30
C LEU A 91 -1.10 -6.98 -6.86
N VAL A 92 -2.01 -6.64 -5.95
CA VAL A 92 -1.71 -6.32 -4.56
C VAL A 92 -1.86 -7.54 -3.63
N THR A 93 -0.85 -7.73 -2.79
CA THR A 93 -0.93 -8.58 -1.59
C THR A 93 -0.90 -7.67 -0.36
N LEU A 94 -1.87 -7.83 0.53
CA LEU A 94 -1.93 -7.09 1.80
C LEU A 94 -1.49 -7.98 2.96
N MET A 95 -0.64 -7.46 3.85
CA MET A 95 -0.21 -8.15 5.07
C MET A 95 -0.19 -7.18 6.25
N VAL A 96 -0.75 -7.60 7.37
CA VAL A 96 -0.57 -6.90 8.65
C VAL A 96 0.64 -7.52 9.34
N VAL A 97 1.58 -6.67 9.76
CA VAL A 97 2.78 -7.09 10.48
C VAL A 97 2.93 -6.29 11.76
N GLU A 98 3.53 -6.92 12.76
CA GLU A 98 3.87 -6.33 14.05
C GLU A 98 5.37 -6.48 14.28
N ASP A 99 5.99 -5.47 14.86
CA ASP A 99 7.37 -5.50 15.39
C ASP A 99 7.42 -5.21 16.89
#